data_AF-A0A7H8HD97-F1
#
_entry.id   AF-A0A7H8HD97-F1
#
_cell.length_a   1.000
_cell.length_b   1.000
_cell.length_c   1.000
_cell.angle_alpha   90.00
_cell.angle_beta   90.00
_cell.angle_gamma   90.00
#
_symmetry.space_group_name_H-M   'P 1'
#
loop_
_entity.id
_entity.type
_entity.pdbx_description
1 polymer ?
#
loop_
_entity_poly.entity_id
_entity_poly.type
_entity_poly.pdbx_seq_one_letter_code
_entity_poly.pdbx_strand_id
1 'polypeptide(L)'
;MSTRFDVVEVLTGQLARVLEIPPDRIRPEDQLAYLPNVDSLRLLDAIAGAEDALRTKVDEDDLVGVRTVAELAALFAGGGPLVTPPLLPRPPHDRDYVEG
;
A
#
# COMPACT_ATOMS: atom_id res chain seq x y z
N MET A 1 -18.59 15.38 5.21
CA MET A 1 -17.15 15.72 5.19
C MET A 1 -16.45 14.75 6.12
N SER A 2 -15.77 13.71 5.58
CA SER A 2 -14.68 12.94 6.22
C SER A 2 -14.06 11.83 5.33
N THR A 3 -14.14 11.94 4.00
CA THR A 3 -13.90 10.84 3.02
C THR A 3 -12.60 10.03 3.16
N ARG A 4 -11.53 10.57 3.75
CA ARG A 4 -10.24 9.86 3.91
C ARG A 4 -10.15 9.00 5.18
N PHE A 5 -10.77 9.43 6.27
CA PHE A 5 -10.77 8.67 7.52
C PHE A 5 -11.64 7.42 7.38
N ASP A 6 -12.72 7.52 6.62
CA ASP A 6 -13.63 6.41 6.31
C ASP A 6 -12.90 5.26 5.56
N VAL A 7 -11.99 5.59 4.63
CA VAL A 7 -11.27 4.58 3.83
C VAL A 7 -10.29 3.77 4.68
N VAL A 8 -9.52 4.42 5.55
CA VAL A 8 -8.57 3.72 6.43
C VAL A 8 -9.32 2.81 7.40
N GLU A 9 -10.44 3.27 7.95
CA GLU A 9 -11.26 2.49 8.88
C GLU A 9 -11.88 1.26 8.20
N VAL A 10 -12.46 1.43 7.01
CA VAL A 10 -13.03 0.32 6.22
C VAL A 10 -11.94 -0.70 5.86
N LEU A 11 -10.79 -0.25 5.35
CA LEU A 11 -9.68 -1.13 4.99
C LEU A 11 -9.14 -1.88 6.20
N THR A 12 -8.96 -1.18 7.33
CA THR A 12 -8.50 -1.79 8.58
C THR A 12 -9.50 -2.82 9.09
N GLY A 13 -10.80 -2.56 8.97
CA GLY A 13 -11.86 -3.51 9.31
C GLY A 13 -11.82 -4.78 8.45
N GLN A 14 -11.55 -4.65 7.14
CA GLN A 14 -11.42 -5.82 6.26
C GLN A 14 -10.14 -6.61 6.56
N LEU A 15 -9.01 -5.93 6.75
CA LEU A 15 -7.75 -6.57 7.14
C LEU A 15 -7.90 -7.30 8.48
N ALA A 16 -8.48 -6.66 9.49
CA ALA A 16 -8.76 -7.25 10.79
C ALA A 16 -9.61 -8.53 10.68
N ARG A 17 -10.65 -8.49 9.84
CA ARG A 17 -11.55 -9.62 9.62
C ARG A 17 -10.85 -10.80 8.94
N VAL A 18 -10.07 -10.55 7.89
CA VAL A 18 -9.45 -11.60 7.07
C VAL A 18 -8.18 -12.16 7.71
N LEU A 19 -7.41 -11.32 8.39
CA LEU A 19 -6.19 -11.71 9.11
C LEU A 19 -6.48 -12.22 10.52
N GLU A 20 -7.74 -12.12 10.97
CA GLU A 20 -8.18 -12.49 12.31
C GLU A 20 -7.40 -11.75 13.40
N ILE A 21 -7.06 -10.48 13.13
CA ILE A 21 -6.35 -9.58 14.05
C ILE A 21 -7.34 -8.54 14.58
N PRO A 22 -7.25 -8.12 15.86
CA PRO A 22 -8.01 -6.97 16.34
C PRO A 22 -7.68 -5.69 15.54
N PRO A 23 -8.67 -4.88 15.12
CA PRO A 23 -8.40 -3.64 14.39
C PRO A 23 -7.53 -2.66 15.19
N ASP A 24 -7.62 -2.65 16.52
CA ASP A 24 -6.77 -1.84 17.41
C ASP A 24 -5.27 -2.21 17.36
N ARG A 25 -4.94 -3.37 16.77
CA ARG A 25 -3.55 -3.84 16.60
C ARG A 25 -2.98 -3.52 15.22
N ILE A 26 -3.78 -2.97 14.31
CA ILE A 26 -3.35 -2.60 12.96
C ILE A 26 -3.17 -1.09 12.95
N ARG A 27 -1.96 -0.64 12.65
CA ARG A 27 -1.64 0.78 12.48
C ARG A 27 -1.47 1.13 11.01
N PRO A 28 -1.74 2.38 10.61
CA PRO A 28 -1.52 2.82 9.23
C PRO A 28 -0.06 2.67 8.78
N GLU A 29 0.88 2.86 9.70
CA GLU A 29 2.32 2.71 9.47
C GLU A 29 2.82 1.25 9.48
N ASP A 30 1.97 0.28 9.82
CA ASP A 30 2.37 -1.12 9.82
C ASP A 30 2.61 -1.62 8.41
N GLN A 31 3.67 -2.41 8.26
CA GLN A 31 4.00 -3.07 7.01
C GLN A 31 3.07 -4.26 6.79
N LEU A 32 2.41 -4.28 5.63
CA LEU A 32 1.49 -5.34 5.24
C LEU A 32 2.15 -6.72 5.35
N ALA A 33 3.41 -6.84 4.89
CA ALA A 33 4.17 -8.10 4.91
C ALA A 33 4.55 -8.59 6.31
N TYR A 34 4.47 -7.75 7.34
CA TYR A 34 4.78 -8.11 8.72
C TYR A 34 3.54 -8.23 9.61
N LEU A 35 2.34 -8.06 9.04
CA LEU A 35 1.11 -8.28 9.79
C LEU A 35 0.97 -9.76 10.19
N PRO A 36 0.45 -10.05 11.39
CA PRO A 36 0.15 -11.41 11.81
C PRO A 36 -0.76 -12.12 10.80
N ASN A 37 -0.51 -13.39 10.51
CA ASN A 37 -1.37 -14.19 9.61
C ASN A 37 -1.55 -13.62 8.19
N VAL A 38 -0.66 -12.74 7.74
CA VAL A 38 -0.70 -12.23 6.37
C VAL A 38 -0.19 -13.29 5.40
N ASP A 39 -1.05 -13.68 4.48
CA ASP A 39 -0.75 -14.55 3.35
C ASP A 39 -1.14 -13.80 2.07
N SER A 40 -0.45 -14.03 0.94
CA SER A 40 -0.79 -13.36 -0.32
C SER A 40 -2.26 -13.53 -0.71
N LEU A 41 -2.84 -14.72 -0.47
CA LEU A 41 -4.26 -14.96 -0.73
C LEU A 41 -5.18 -14.18 0.21
N ARG A 42 -4.86 -14.15 1.51
CA ARG A 42 -5.64 -13.40 2.52
C ARG A 42 -5.57 -11.90 2.28
N LEU A 43 -4.40 -11.39 1.88
CA LEU A 43 -4.23 -9.98 1.54
C LEU A 43 -5.09 -9.60 0.33
N LEU A 44 -5.06 -10.42 -0.73
CA LEU A 44 -5.91 -10.20 -1.91
C LEU A 44 -7.40 -10.27 -1.58
N ASP A 45 -7.83 -11.18 -0.71
CA ASP A 45 -9.22 -11.29 -0.28
C ASP A 45 -9.67 -10.07 0.54
N ALA A 46 -8.81 -9.56 1.42
CA ALA A 46 -9.06 -8.31 2.15
C ALA A 46 -9.15 -7.10 1.21
N ILE A 47 -8.28 -7.02 0.21
CA ILE A 47 -8.30 -5.97 -0.82
C ILE A 47 -9.60 -6.05 -1.62
N ALA A 48 -9.99 -7.23 -2.11
CA ALA A 48 -11.24 -7.43 -2.84
C ALA A 48 -12.48 -7.05 -2.00
N GLY A 49 -12.48 -7.38 -0.71
CA GLY A 49 -13.52 -6.96 0.22
C GLY A 49 -13.59 -5.45 0.41
N ALA A 50 -12.43 -4.78 0.45
CA ALA A 50 -12.36 -3.32 0.51
C ALA A 50 -12.81 -2.65 -0.80
N GLU A 51 -12.47 -3.23 -1.96
CA GLU A 51 -12.95 -2.77 -3.27
C GLU A 51 -14.47 -2.75 -3.37
N ASP A 52 -15.12 -3.85 -2.95
CA ASP A 52 -16.58 -3.96 -2.97
C ASP A 52 -17.24 -2.97 -2.00
N ALA A 53 -16.70 -2.86 -0.78
CA ALA A 53 -17.21 -1.96 0.25
C ALA A 53 -17.09 -0.48 -0.15
N LEU A 54 -15.97 -0.09 -0.75
CA LEU A 54 -15.67 1.29 -1.16
C LEU A 54 -16.10 1.59 -2.60
N ARG A 55 -16.67 0.61 -3.31
CA ARG A 55 -17.05 0.71 -4.74
C ARG A 55 -15.91 1.28 -5.60
N THR A 56 -14.68 0.89 -5.29
CA THR A 56 -13.46 1.39 -5.93
C THR A 56 -12.65 0.21 -6.44
N LYS A 57 -11.97 0.38 -7.58
CA LYS A 57 -11.08 -0.60 -8.18
C LYS A 57 -9.64 -0.11 -8.01
N VAL A 58 -8.75 -0.98 -7.53
CA VAL A 58 -7.32 -0.72 -7.42
C VAL A 58 -6.61 -1.61 -8.43
N ASP A 59 -5.66 -1.03 -9.17
CA ASP A 59 -4.88 -1.79 -10.14
C ASP A 59 -3.87 -2.70 -9.42
N GLU A 60 -3.69 -3.91 -9.92
CA GLU A 60 -2.73 -4.86 -9.36
C GLU A 60 -1.29 -4.34 -9.49
N ASP A 61 -1.01 -3.58 -10.55
CA ASP A 61 0.29 -2.92 -10.74
C ASP A 61 0.58 -1.89 -9.64
N ASP A 62 -0.43 -1.16 -9.18
CA ASP A 62 -0.29 -0.18 -8.09
C ASP A 62 -0.02 -0.88 -6.74
N LEU A 63 -0.56 -2.09 -6.54
CA LEU A 63 -0.34 -2.89 -5.33
C LEU A 63 1.11 -3.35 -5.18
N VAL A 64 1.85 -3.54 -6.28
CA VAL A 64 3.25 -4.00 -6.26
C VAL A 64 4.16 -3.03 -5.47
N GLY A 65 3.80 -1.74 -5.43
CA GLY A 65 4.54 -0.71 -4.71
C GLY A 65 4.14 -0.53 -3.24
N VAL A 66 3.02 -1.11 -2.81
CA VAL A 66 2.43 -0.84 -1.50
C VAL A 66 3.16 -1.63 -0.41
N ARG A 67 3.67 -0.93 0.60
CA ARG A 67 4.38 -1.54 1.73
C ARG A 67 3.54 -1.50 3.00
N THR A 68 2.72 -0.47 3.16
CA THR A 68 2.02 -0.15 4.42
C THR A 68 0.51 -0.07 4.26
N VAL A 69 -0.22 -0.19 5.38
CA VAL A 69 -1.69 -0.05 5.41
C VAL A 69 -2.12 1.36 4.96
N ALA A 70 -1.37 2.39 5.32
CA ALA A 70 -1.64 3.77 4.91
C ALA A 70 -1.48 3.97 3.40
N GLU A 71 -0.45 3.38 2.78
CA GLU A 71 -0.26 3.42 1.33
C GLU A 71 -1.39 2.70 0.60
N LEU A 72 -1.81 1.55 1.12
CA LEU A 72 -2.96 0.83 0.56
C LEU A 72 -4.22 1.69 0.65
N ALA A 73 -4.51 2.28 1.81
CA ALA A 73 -5.64 3.18 1.98
C ALA A 73 -5.56 4.42 1.09
N ALA A 74 -4.37 4.93 0.79
CA ALA A 74 -4.18 6.07 -0.11
C ALA A 74 -4.64 5.73 -1.53
N LEU A 75 -4.34 4.53 -2.03
CA LEU A 75 -4.82 4.04 -3.34
C LEU A 75 -6.34 4.08 -3.41
N PHE A 76 -7.02 3.54 -2.39
CA PHE A 76 -8.48 3.54 -2.30
C PHE A 76 -9.07 4.95 -2.16
N ALA A 77 -8.36 5.87 -1.52
CA ALA A 77 -8.79 7.26 -1.40
C ALA A 77 -8.60 8.08 -2.70
N GLY A 78 -8.15 7.47 -3.79
CA GLY A 78 -7.84 8.13 -5.05
C GLY A 78 -6.56 8.99 -4.99
N GLY A 79 -5.78 8.86 -3.91
CA GLY A 79 -4.44 9.38 -3.82
C GLY A 79 -3.48 8.28 -4.25
N GLY A 80 -3.24 8.16 -5.55
CA GLY A 80 -2.17 7.31 -6.07
C GLY A 80 -0.86 7.53 -5.29
N PRO A 81 0.06 6.56 -5.27
CA PRO A 81 1.24 6.64 -4.44
C PRO A 81 1.90 7.98 -4.74
N LEU A 82 2.20 8.75 -3.69
CA LEU A 82 3.10 9.90 -3.81
C LEU A 82 4.42 9.32 -4.31
N VAL A 83 4.53 9.19 -5.63
CA VAL A 83 5.74 8.81 -6.34
C VAL A 83 6.73 9.94 -6.09
N THR A 84 7.37 9.90 -4.93
CA THR A 84 8.66 10.50 -4.75
C THR A 84 9.62 9.41 -5.20
N PRO A 85 10.04 9.38 -6.48
CA PRO A 85 11.15 8.51 -6.82
C PRO A 85 12.30 8.84 -5.85
N PRO A 86 13.05 7.84 -5.33
CA PRO A 86 14.29 8.15 -4.67
C PRO A 86 15.09 8.99 -5.66
N LEU A 87 15.47 10.20 -5.23
CA LEU A 87 16.37 11.06 -5.96
C LEU A 87 17.74 10.36 -5.94
N LEU A 88 17.89 9.31 -6.74
CA LEU A 88 19.18 8.72 -7.02
C LEU A 88 19.98 9.84 -7.71
N PRO A 89 21.08 10.31 -7.10
CA PRO A 89 21.97 11.21 -7.81
C PRO A 89 22.37 10.48 -9.09
N ARG A 90 22.15 11.13 -10.24
CA ARG A 90 22.62 10.61 -11.52
C ARG A 90 24.12 10.34 -11.34
N PRO A 91 24.64 9.16 -11.67
CA PRO A 91 26.08 9.01 -11.74
C PRO A 91 26.60 10.08 -12.70
N PRO A 92 27.65 10.84 -12.34
CA PRO A 92 28.27 11.72 -13.31
C PRO A 92 28.63 10.87 -14.53
N HIS A 93 28.24 11.36 -15.70
CA HIS A 93 28.74 10.86 -16.98
C HIS A 93 30.22 11.21 -17.03
N ASP A 94 31.05 10.43 -16.33
CA ASP A 94 32.49 10.49 -16.50
C ASP A 94 32.83 9.70 -17.76
N ARG A 95 32.54 10.34 -18.89
CA ARG A 95 33.24 10.06 -20.13
C ARG A 95 34.63 10.65 -19.98
N ASP A 96 35.51 9.91 -19.32
CA ASP A 96 36.93 9.96 -19.62
C ASP A 96 37.36 8.60 -20.15
N TYR A 97 37.23 8.49 -21.48
CA TYR A 97 38.15 7.69 -22.28
C TYR A 97 39.56 8.16 -21.92
N VAL A 98 40.32 7.35 -21.19
CA VAL A 98 41.79 7.48 -21.15
C VAL A 98 42.38 6.21 -21.74
N GLU A 99 43.10 6.43 -22.83
CA GLU A 99 43.88 5.45 -23.58
C GLU A 99 44.82 4.65 -22.68
N GLY A 100 44.97 3.37 -23.02
CA GLY A 100 46.04 2.49 -22.60
C GLY A 100 46.40 1.54 -23.72
#